data_AF-W1DHH7-F1
#
_entry.id   AF-W1DHH7-F1
#
_cell.length_a   1.000
_cell.length_b   1.000
_cell.length_c   1.000
_cell.angle_alpha   90.00
_cell.angle_beta   90.00
_cell.angle_gamma   90.00
#
_symmetry.space_group_name_H-M   'P 1'
#
loop_
_entity.id
_entity.type
_entity.pdbx_description
1 polymer ?
#
loop_
_entity_poly.entity_id
_entity_poly.type
_entity_poly.pdbx_seq_one_letter_code
_entity_poly.pdbx_strand_id
1 'polypeptide(L)'
;MKPNQVWVTDITYIRTWQGWLYLAVVIDLFARNVVGWSMKPTLSRELALDALLMAVWRRKPEENVIVHSDSNNADVSLYHHLVCRLTRLV
;
A
#
# COMPACT_ATOMS: atom_id res chain seq x y z
N MET A 1 11.64 -11.38 12.85
CA MET A 1 10.50 -10.54 12.43
C MET A 1 9.21 -11.18 12.91
N LYS A 2 8.17 -10.39 13.18
CA LYS A 2 6.81 -10.83 13.50
C LYS A 2 5.85 -10.30 12.43
N PRO A 3 4.63 -10.87 12.28
CA PRO A 3 3.60 -10.30 11.42
C PRO A 3 3.34 -8.83 11.78
N ASN A 4 2.95 -8.04 10.78
CA ASN A 4 2.62 -6.62 10.91
C ASN A 4 3.74 -5.71 11.44
N GLN A 5 5.01 -6.11 11.37
CA GLN A 5 6.12 -5.19 11.71
C GLN A 5 6.59 -4.37 10.50
N VAL A 6 6.63 -5.01 9.32
CA VAL A 6 7.08 -4.37 8.08
C VAL A 6 6.13 -4.75 6.96
N TRP A 7 5.57 -3.75 6.30
CA TRP A 7 4.80 -3.91 5.07
C TRP A 7 5.59 -3.34 3.90
N VAL A 8 5.55 -4.02 2.77
CA VAL A 8 6.11 -3.53 1.52
C VAL A 8 4.99 -3.21 0.54
N THR A 9 5.15 -2.14 -0.22
CA THR A 9 4.17 -1.71 -1.20
C THR A 9 4.78 -1.59 -2.58
N ASP A 10 4.01 -1.98 -3.59
CA ASP A 10 4.37 -1.81 -4.99
C ASP A 10 3.16 -1.34 -5.79
N ILE A 11 3.42 -0.62 -6.88
CA ILE A 11 2.41 -0.24 -7.86
C ILE A 11 2.83 -0.75 -9.22
N THR A 12 1.99 -1.61 -9.79
CA THR A 12 2.17 -2.16 -11.13
C THR A 12 0.96 -1.84 -12.00
N TYR A 13 1.01 -2.23 -13.27
CA TYR A 13 -0.10 -2.08 -14.19
C TYR A 13 -0.40 -3.40 -14.89
N ILE A 14 -1.68 -3.71 -15.03
CA ILE A 14 -2.19 -4.96 -15.58
C ILE A 14 -2.96 -4.66 -16.86
N ARG A 15 -2.66 -5.43 -17.92
CA ARG A 15 -3.41 -5.37 -19.17
C ARG A 15 -4.73 -6.14 -19.01
N THR A 16 -5.85 -5.47 -19.31
CA THR A 16 -7.18 -6.10 -19.39
C THR A 16 -7.73 -5.94 -20.81
N TRP A 17 -8.85 -6.58 -21.12
CA TRP A 17 -9.55 -6.39 -22.39
C TRP A 17 -10.09 -4.97 -22.59
N GLN A 18 -10.31 -4.23 -21.50
CA GLN A 18 -10.88 -2.88 -21.51
C GLN A 18 -9.83 -1.77 -21.42
N GLY A 19 -8.54 -2.11 -21.31
CA GLY A 19 -7.46 -1.13 -21.21
C GLY A 19 -6.38 -1.57 -20.22
N TRP A 20 -5.70 -0.59 -19.63
CA TRP A 20 -4.73 -0.81 -18.55
C TRP A 20 -5.38 -0.44 -17.20
N LEU A 21 -5.06 -1.23 -16.17
CA LEU A 21 -5.40 -0.89 -14.79
C LEU A 21 -4.13 -0.77 -13.97
N TYR A 22 -4.01 0.26 -13.17
CA TYR A 22 -2.99 0.35 -12.14
C TYR A 22 -3.46 -0.45 -10.92
N LEU A 23 -2.56 -1.24 -10.35
CA LEU A 23 -2.76 -2.05 -9.15
C LEU A 23 -1.73 -1.62 -8.11
N ALA A 24 -2.19 -1.15 -6.95
CA ALA A 24 -1.36 -1.01 -5.76
C ALA A 24 -1.56 -2.23 -4.85
N VAL A 25 -0.47 -2.77 -4.31
CA VAL A 25 -0.49 -3.92 -3.39
C VAL A 25 0.31 -3.60 -2.14
N VAL A 26 -0.19 -4.03 -0.98
CA VAL A 26 0.50 -4.00 0.32
C VAL A 26 0.69 -5.44 0.79
N ILE A 27 1.93 -5.82 1.05
CA ILE A 27 2.33 -7.17 1.47
C ILE A 27 2.93 -7.12 2.87
N ASP A 28 2.53 -8.03 3.76
CA ASP A 28 3.26 -8.25 5.01
C ASP A 28 4.57 -8.98 4.70
N LEU A 29 5.71 -8.35 5.03
CA LEU A 29 7.01 -8.89 4.66
C LEU A 29 7.33 -10.20 5.40
N PHE A 30 6.79 -10.40 6.60
CA PHE A 30 6.99 -11.62 7.38
C PHE A 30 6.18 -12.78 6.80
N ALA A 31 4.88 -12.58 6.59
CA ALA A 31 3.96 -13.65 6.18
C ALA A 31 3.83 -13.80 4.64
N ARG A 32 4.36 -12.85 3.86
CA ARG A 32 4.30 -12.80 2.39
C ARG A 32 2.89 -12.83 1.81
N ASN A 33 1.89 -12.43 2.60
CA ASN A 33 0.50 -12.33 2.16
C ASN A 33 0.14 -10.89 1.78
N VAL A 34 -0.76 -10.76 0.82
CA VAL A 34 -1.37 -9.46 0.47
C VAL A 34 -2.33 -9.06 1.59
N VAL A 35 -2.04 -7.95 2.25
CA VAL A 35 -2.86 -7.41 3.34
C VAL A 35 -3.77 -6.28 2.89
N GLY A 36 -3.45 -5.61 1.78
CA GLY A 36 -4.28 -4.58 1.16
C GLY A 36 -3.97 -4.41 -0.32
N TRP A 37 -4.94 -3.94 -1.09
CA TRP A 37 -4.78 -3.68 -2.52
C TRP A 37 -5.84 -2.69 -3.02
N SER A 38 -5.60 -2.08 -4.18
CA SER A 38 -6.58 -1.24 -4.86
C SER A 38 -6.28 -1.19 -6.36
N MET A 39 -7.30 -0.97 -7.19
CA MET A 39 -7.16 -0.84 -8.64
C MET A 39 -7.87 0.42 -9.15
N LYS A 40 -7.23 1.16 -10.06
CA LYS A 40 -7.82 2.33 -10.72
C LYS A 40 -7.35 2.44 -12.18
N PRO A 41 -8.13 3.09 -13.06
CA PRO A 41 -7.74 3.29 -14.46
C PRO A 41 -6.58 4.29 -14.62
N THR A 42 -6.30 5.11 -13.60
CA THR A 42 -5.22 6.11 -13.61
C THR A 42 -4.32 5.97 -12.38
N LEU A 43 -3.03 6.25 -12.58
CA LEU A 43 -2.08 6.38 -11.47
C LEU A 43 -2.45 7.64 -10.67
N SER A 44 -2.77 7.45 -9.39
CA SER A 44 -3.29 8.51 -8.53
C SER A 44 -2.86 8.29 -7.09
N ARG A 45 -2.97 9.31 -6.23
CA ARG A 45 -2.66 9.21 -4.80
C ARG A 45 -3.69 8.36 -4.04
N GLU A 46 -4.91 8.32 -4.54
CA GLU A 46 -6.00 7.56 -3.95
C GLU A 46 -5.74 6.05 -4.09
N LEU A 47 -5.08 5.63 -5.18
CA LEU A 47 -4.82 4.22 -5.47
C LEU A 47 -4.11 3.50 -4.30
N ALA A 48 -2.92 3.94 -3.89
CA ALA A 48 -2.22 3.28 -2.79
C ALA A 48 -2.77 3.68 -1.41
N LEU A 49 -3.56 4.75 -1.29
CA LEU A 49 -4.16 5.19 -0.02
C LEU A 49 -5.27 4.21 0.31
N ASP A 50 -6.11 3.89 -0.67
CA ASP A 50 -7.12 2.85 -0.59
C ASP A 50 -6.48 1.48 -0.25
N ALA A 51 -5.35 1.15 -0.89
CA ALA A 51 -4.63 -0.09 -0.62
C ALA A 51 -4.09 -0.16 0.83
N LEU A 52 -3.49 0.93 1.32
CA LEU A 52 -2.94 1.02 2.67
C LEU A 52 -4.04 1.06 3.74
N LEU A 53 -5.10 1.83 3.53
CA LEU A 53 -6.26 1.87 4.41
C LEU A 53 -6.89 0.47 4.52
N MET A 54 -7.05 -0.22 3.40
CA MET A 54 -7.52 -1.61 3.40
C MET A 54 -6.61 -2.51 4.26
N ALA A 55 -5.29 -2.37 4.17
CA ALA A 55 -4.35 -3.13 4.99
C ALA A 55 -4.50 -2.83 6.49
N VAL A 56 -4.55 -1.55 6.88
CA VAL A 56 -4.75 -1.13 8.28
C VAL A 56 -6.07 -1.67 8.83
N TRP A 57 -7.16 -1.52 8.09
CA TRP A 57 -8.48 -1.98 8.51
C TRP A 57 -8.58 -3.50 8.66
N ARG A 58 -7.91 -4.24 7.77
CA ARG A 58 -7.89 -5.71 7.81
C ARG A 58 -6.99 -6.26 8.91
N ARG A 59 -5.83 -5.63 9.14
CA ARG A 59 -4.80 -6.17 10.02
C ARG A 59 -4.86 -5.62 11.43
N LYS A 60 -5.40 -4.41 11.61
CA LYS A 60 -5.53 -3.70 12.90
C LYS A 60 -4.28 -3.90 13.77
N PRO A 61 -3.09 -3.51 13.26
CA PRO A 61 -1.85 -3.76 13.97
C PRO A 61 -1.87 -3.04 15.33
N GLU A 62 -1.45 -3.75 16.38
CA GLU A 62 -1.40 -3.21 17.75
C GLU A 62 -0.16 -2.33 17.97
N GLU A 63 0.87 -2.50 17.13
CA GLU A 63 2.12 -1.77 17.17
C GLU A 63 2.30 -0.96 15.87
N ASN A 64 3.25 -0.02 15.90
CA ASN A 64 3.63 0.74 14.72
C ASN A 64 4.17 -0.19 13.61
N VAL A 65 3.66 0.01 12.39
CA VAL A 65 4.11 -0.72 11.20
C VAL A 65 5.02 0.16 10.35
N ILE A 66 6.18 -0.38 9.97
CA ILE A 66 7.06 0.26 8.97
C ILE A 66 6.51 -0.08 7.59
N VAL A 67 6.22 0.93 6.77
CA VAL A 67 5.82 0.72 5.37
C VAL A 67 6.95 1.17 4.47
N HIS A 68 7.42 0.26 3.61
CA HIS A 68 8.44 0.52 2.62
C HIS A 68 7.83 0.47 1.22
N SER A 69 8.10 1.48 0.40
CA SER A 69 7.65 1.56 -0.99
C SER A 69 8.85 1.64 -1.90
N ASP A 70 8.90 0.80 -2.94
CA ASP A 70 9.94 0.84 -3.97
C ASP A 70 9.54 1.71 -5.18
N SER A 71 8.55 2.61 -5.00
CA SER A 71 8.10 3.46 -6.09
C SER A 71 9.00 4.68 -6.25
N ASN A 72 9.73 4.75 -7.36
CA ASN A 72 10.53 5.91 -7.77
C ASN A 72 9.71 7.04 -8.41
N ASN A 73 8.37 6.95 -8.42
CA ASN A 73 7.49 7.96 -9.01
C ASN A 73 7.20 9.12 -8.04
N ALA A 74 7.55 10.33 -8.45
CA ALA A 74 7.41 11.56 -7.65
C ALA A 74 5.95 11.89 -7.26
N ASP A 75 4.94 11.54 -8.08
CA ASP A 75 3.52 11.73 -7.72
C ASP A 75 3.05 10.81 -6.58
N VAL A 76 3.77 9.70 -6.36
CA VAL A 76 3.57 8.75 -5.25
C VAL A 76 4.43 9.14 -4.03
N SER A 77 5.17 10.25 -4.09
CA SER A 77 6.00 10.72 -2.96
C SER A 77 5.15 11.21 -1.75
N LEU A 78 3.93 11.72 -1.99
CA LEU A 78 2.99 12.13 -0.94
C LEU A 78 2.50 10.96 -0.04
N TYR A 79 2.69 9.72 -0.48
CA TYR A 79 2.41 8.52 0.32
C TYR A 79 3.37 8.37 1.49
N HIS A 80 4.64 8.71 1.29
CA HIS A 80 5.67 8.61 2.32
C HIS A 80 5.32 9.49 3.53
N HIS A 81 4.77 10.69 3.29
CA HIS A 81 4.34 11.60 4.35
C HIS A 81 3.04 11.18 5.05
N LEU A 82 2.10 10.54 4.34
CA LEU A 82 0.82 10.11 4.90
C LEU A 82 0.94 8.86 5.77
N VAL A 83 1.76 7.89 5.36
CA VAL A 83 2.08 6.70 6.16
C VAL A 83 2.57 7.11 7.54
N CYS A 84 3.50 8.06 7.63
CA CYS A 84 4.03 8.57 8.89
C CYS A 84 2.99 9.25 9.78
N ARG A 85 1.89 9.76 9.22
CA ARG A 85 0.81 10.43 9.96
C ARG A 85 -0.29 9.48 10.41
N LEU A 86 -0.62 8.48 9.58
CA LEU A 86 -1.70 7.53 9.86
C LEU A 86 -1.32 6.49 10.92
N THR A 87 -0.04 6.09 11.02
CA THR A 87 0.43 5.19 12.09
C THR A 87 0.56 5.86 13.46
N ARG A 88 0.38 7.18 13.56
CA ARG A 88 0.35 7.94 14.83
C ARG A 88 -1.05 8.33 15.30
N LEU A 89 -2.08 8.11 14.50
CA LEU A 89 -3.46 8.55 14.76
C LEU A 89 -4.45 7.38 14.95
N VAL A 90 -3.97 6.14 14.95
CA VAL A 90 -4.70 4.94 15.38
C VAL A 90 -4.05 4.33 16.60
#